data_AF-A0A813UQ58-F1
#
_entry.id   AF-A0A813UQ58-F1
#
_cell.length_a   1.000
_cell.length_b   1.000
_cell.length_c   1.000
_cell.angle_alpha   90.00
_cell.angle_beta   90.00
_cell.angle_gamma   90.00
#
_symmetry.space_group_name_H-M   'P 1'
#
loop_
_entity.id
_entity.type
_entity.pdbx_description
1 polymer ?
#
loop_
_entity_poly.entity_id
_entity_poly.type
_entity_poly.pdbx_seq_one_letter_code
_entity_poly.pdbx_strand_id
1 'polypeptide(L)'
;MTAFIKSSIILAIFALALVKCQKPGSCPQPSGMGFCVMACSHDFSCQGNQKCCSNGCGYTCQVPATEQVVEPISKECPVDNTYLVAICAISENNCWSDLMCKSNQRCCRKGCNRECIDV
;
A
#
# COMPACT_ATOMS: atom_id res chain seq x y z
N MET A 1 44.52 -19.41 26.43
CA MET A 1 44.26 -18.81 25.09
C MET A 1 43.08 -19.44 24.36
N THR A 2 42.89 -20.76 24.42
CA THR A 2 41.79 -21.47 23.73
C THR A 2 40.38 -21.18 24.27
N ALA A 3 40.22 -20.79 25.53
CA ALA A 3 38.92 -20.47 26.14
C ALA A 3 38.31 -19.15 25.63
N PHE A 4 39.14 -18.12 25.41
CA PHE A 4 38.70 -16.85 24.81
C PHE A 4 38.29 -17.05 23.36
N ILE A 5 39.06 -17.85 22.62
CA ILE A 5 38.76 -18.22 21.24
C ILE A 5 37.45 -19.01 21.16
N LYS A 6 37.24 -19.99 22.06
CA LYS A 6 35.96 -20.72 22.18
C LYS A 6 34.79 -19.78 22.50
N SER A 7 34.96 -18.82 23.41
CA SER A 7 33.93 -17.85 23.78
C SER A 7 33.55 -16.93 22.62
N SER A 8 34.54 -16.38 21.90
CA SER A 8 34.32 -15.55 20.71
C SER A 8 33.67 -16.33 19.56
N ILE A 9 34.06 -17.59 19.36
CA ILE A 9 33.44 -18.47 18.35
C ILE A 9 31.99 -18.78 18.73
N ILE A 10 31.70 -19.09 20.00
CA ILE A 10 30.34 -19.33 20.48
C ILE A 10 29.47 -18.09 20.28
N LEU A 11 29.98 -16.89 20.60
CA LEU A 11 29.27 -15.63 20.39
C LEU A 11 29.01 -15.35 18.90
N ALA A 12 29.97 -15.64 18.03
CA ALA A 12 29.83 -15.49 16.58
C ALA A 12 28.83 -16.49 16.00
N ILE A 13 28.84 -17.75 16.45
CA ILE A 13 27.85 -18.76 16.04
C ILE A 13 26.44 -18.35 16.50
N PHE A 14 26.31 -17.85 17.73
CA PHE A 14 25.05 -17.35 18.24
C PHE A 14 24.55 -16.14 17.44
N ALA A 15 25.44 -15.20 17.11
CA ALA A 15 25.12 -14.04 16.29
C ALA A 15 24.71 -14.43 14.85
N LEU A 16 25.41 -15.40 14.24
CA LEU A 16 25.07 -15.94 12.92
C LEU A 16 23.72 -16.67 12.93
N ALA A 17 23.40 -17.40 14.00
CA ALA A 17 22.10 -18.07 14.17
C ALA A 17 20.94 -17.08 14.37
N LEU A 18 21.21 -15.85 14.83
CA LEU A 18 20.21 -14.79 14.98
C LEU A 18 19.99 -13.96 13.71
N VAL A 19 20.77 -14.19 12.64
CA VAL A 19 20.54 -13.53 11.34
C VAL A 19 19.23 -14.05 10.74
N LYS A 20 18.14 -13.35 11.03
CA LYS A 20 16.83 -13.55 10.42
C LYS A 20 16.98 -13.29 8.92
N CYS A 21 16.81 -14.34 8.12
CA CYS A 21 16.78 -14.23 6.67
C CYS A 21 15.54 -13.41 6.28
N GLN A 22 15.74 -12.15 5.89
CA GLN A 22 14.69 -11.18 5.63
C GLN A 22 14.85 -10.64 4.20
N LYS A 23 13.75 -10.54 3.45
CA LYS A 23 13.79 -9.89 2.13
C LYS A 23 13.98 -8.37 2.29
N PRO A 24 14.63 -7.70 1.33
CA PRO A 24 14.79 -6.25 1.36
C PRO A 24 13.44 -5.52 1.37
N GLY A 25 13.42 -4.31 1.94
CA GLY A 25 12.22 -3.49 2.11
C GLY A 25 11.50 -3.70 3.45
N SER A 26 10.50 -2.87 3.71
CA SER A 26 9.75 -2.84 4.98
C SER A 26 8.30 -3.24 4.76
N CYS A 27 7.66 -3.81 5.79
CA CYS A 27 6.23 -4.08 5.75
C CYS A 27 5.42 -2.78 5.63
N PRO A 28 4.36 -2.74 4.81
CA PRO A 28 3.44 -1.61 4.79
C PRO A 28 2.73 -1.47 6.15
N GLN A 29 2.32 -0.25 6.48
CA GLN A 29 1.54 -0.01 7.69
C GLN A 29 0.16 -0.67 7.53
N PRO A 30 -0.27 -1.52 8.47
CA PRO A 30 -1.59 -2.14 8.39
C PRO A 30 -2.69 -1.07 8.57
N SER A 31 -3.68 -1.04 7.66
CA SER A 31 -4.82 -0.12 7.70
C SER A 31 -5.89 -0.49 8.75
N GLY A 32 -5.65 -1.52 9.54
CA GLY A 32 -6.59 -2.06 10.53
C GLY A 32 -6.23 -3.50 10.91
N MET A 33 -7.14 -4.16 11.64
CA MET A 33 -7.03 -5.58 11.98
C MET A 33 -7.65 -6.42 10.85
N GLY A 34 -6.80 -7.06 10.06
CA GLY A 34 -7.23 -7.98 9.01
C GLY A 34 -7.75 -9.31 9.58
N PHE A 35 -8.17 -10.21 8.69
CA PHE A 35 -8.58 -11.54 9.09
C PHE A 35 -7.45 -12.29 9.81
N CYS A 36 -7.80 -13.03 10.86
CA CYS A 36 -6.88 -13.84 11.65
C CYS A 36 -6.43 -15.08 10.86
N VAL A 37 -5.56 -14.86 9.86
CA VAL A 37 -5.03 -15.91 8.99
C VAL A 37 -3.52 -15.94 9.08
N MET A 38 -2.96 -17.15 9.21
CA MET A 38 -1.52 -17.40 9.18
C MET A 38 -1.11 -17.93 7.81
N ALA A 39 -1.11 -17.06 6.81
CA ALA A 39 -0.79 -17.43 5.43
C ALA A 39 0.72 -17.59 5.19
N CYS A 40 1.56 -17.02 6.04
CA CYS A 40 3.01 -17.13 5.96
C CYS A 40 3.64 -17.11 7.36
N SER A 41 4.89 -17.60 7.46
CA SER A 41 5.71 -17.51 8.69
C SER A 41 6.99 -16.71 8.50
N HIS A 42 7.53 -16.66 7.27
CA HIS A 42 8.75 -15.95 6.93
C HIS A 42 8.64 -15.29 5.55
N ASP A 43 9.48 -14.28 5.28
CA ASP A 43 9.49 -13.59 3.98
C ASP A 43 9.68 -14.58 2.80
N PHE A 44 10.51 -15.60 2.98
CA PHE A 44 10.76 -16.64 1.96
C PHE A 44 9.58 -17.59 1.73
N SER A 45 8.56 -17.58 2.60
CA SER A 45 7.29 -18.27 2.34
C SER A 45 6.47 -17.56 1.27
N CYS A 46 6.76 -16.29 1.00
CA CYS A 46 6.07 -15.47 0.01
C CYS A 46 6.85 -15.42 -1.31
N GLN A 47 6.13 -15.35 -2.43
CA GLN A 47 6.74 -15.31 -3.76
C GLN A 47 7.39 -13.95 -4.06
N GLY A 48 8.40 -13.95 -4.93
CA GLY A 48 9.07 -12.73 -5.39
C GLY A 48 9.65 -11.88 -4.24
N ASN A 49 9.33 -10.59 -4.27
CA ASN A 49 9.73 -9.56 -3.29
C ASN A 49 8.78 -9.44 -2.07
N GLN A 50 7.65 -10.15 -2.06
CA GLN A 50 6.65 -10.01 -1.01
C GLN A 50 7.19 -10.42 0.36
N LYS A 51 6.81 -9.73 1.42
CA LYS A 51 7.27 -9.98 2.79
C LYS A 51 6.16 -10.57 3.62
N CYS A 52 6.51 -11.36 4.63
CA CYS A 52 5.53 -11.90 5.56
C CYS A 52 5.28 -10.90 6.68
N CYS A 53 4.14 -10.21 6.60
CA CYS A 53 3.83 -9.07 7.44
C CYS A 53 2.59 -9.36 8.31
N SER A 54 2.62 -8.84 9.54
CA SER A 54 1.45 -8.89 10.41
C SER A 54 0.34 -8.02 9.83
N ASN A 55 -0.87 -8.57 9.77
CA ASN A 55 -2.07 -7.81 9.41
C ASN A 55 -2.86 -7.38 10.67
N GLY A 56 -2.25 -7.42 11.85
CA GLY A 56 -2.88 -7.08 13.13
C GLY A 56 -3.44 -8.28 13.91
N CYS A 57 -3.86 -9.36 13.24
CA CYS A 57 -4.29 -10.60 13.91
C CYS A 57 -3.47 -11.85 13.50
N GLY A 58 -3.07 -11.93 12.24
CA GLY A 58 -2.26 -13.00 11.68
C GLY A 58 -1.15 -12.45 10.77
N TYR A 59 -0.66 -13.28 9.86
CA TYR A 59 0.46 -12.98 8.97
C TYR A 59 0.11 -13.28 7.51
N THR A 60 0.39 -12.31 6.64
CA THR A 60 0.07 -12.38 5.22
C THR A 60 1.22 -11.86 4.37
N CYS A 61 1.31 -12.35 3.13
CA CYS A 61 2.30 -11.88 2.16
C CYS A 61 1.90 -10.49 1.63
N GLN A 62 2.74 -9.49 1.87
CA GLN A 62 2.51 -8.10 1.51
C GLN A 62 3.64 -7.58 0.61
N VAL A 63 3.30 -6.76 -0.38
CA VAL A 63 4.32 -6.06 -1.19
C VAL A 63 5.04 -5.02 -0.30
N PRO A 64 6.38 -4.91 -0.34
CA PRO A 64 7.12 -3.97 0.49
C PRO A 64 6.66 -2.52 0.30
N ALA A 65 6.69 -1.72 1.36
CA ALA A 65 6.26 -0.31 1.34
C ALA A 65 6.99 0.56 0.30
N THR A 66 8.24 0.22 -0.01
CA THR A 66 9.05 0.91 -1.03
C THR A 66 8.60 0.64 -2.46
N GLU A 67 7.74 -0.35 -2.65
CA GLU A 67 7.21 -0.82 -3.93
C GLU A 67 5.68 -0.80 -3.97
N GLN A 68 5.06 -0.38 -2.87
CA GLN A 68 3.74 0.23 -2.89
C GLN A 68 3.91 1.53 -3.69
N VAL A 69 3.89 1.40 -5.01
CA VAL A 69 3.29 2.43 -5.84
C VAL A 69 1.88 2.53 -5.28
N VAL A 70 1.69 3.40 -4.29
CA VAL A 70 0.39 4.07 -4.13
C VAL A 70 0.12 4.49 -5.54
N GLU A 71 -0.86 3.83 -6.19
CA GLU A 71 -1.28 4.23 -7.51
C GLU A 71 -1.34 5.74 -7.46
N PRO A 72 -0.52 6.46 -8.26
CA PRO A 72 -0.63 7.90 -8.28
C PRO A 72 -2.11 8.10 -8.54
N ILE A 73 -2.73 8.92 -7.67
CA ILE A 73 -4.11 9.34 -7.78
C ILE A 73 -4.40 9.36 -9.27
N SER A 74 -5.20 8.38 -9.69
CA SER A 74 -5.28 8.03 -11.10
C SER A 74 -5.58 9.32 -11.81
N LYS A 75 -4.82 9.65 -12.86
CA LYS A 75 -5.09 10.89 -13.61
C LYS A 75 -6.53 10.86 -14.09
N GLU A 76 -7.19 9.71 -14.12
CA GLU A 76 -8.57 9.54 -14.52
C GLU A 76 -9.56 9.94 -13.42
N CYS A 77 -10.74 10.38 -13.82
CA CYS A 77 -11.78 10.74 -12.87
C CYS A 77 -12.25 9.53 -12.04
N PRO A 78 -12.54 9.71 -10.73
CA PRO A 78 -13.11 8.66 -9.91
C PRO A 78 -14.46 8.20 -10.49
N VAL A 79 -14.65 6.89 -10.60
CA VAL A 79 -15.87 6.29 -11.16
C VAL A 79 -17.02 6.53 -10.17
N ASP A 80 -17.89 7.49 -10.49
CA ASP A 80 -19.10 7.76 -9.72
C ASP A 80 -20.24 6.83 -10.17
N ASN A 81 -20.53 5.79 -9.38
CA ASN A 81 -21.60 4.84 -9.65
C ASN A 81 -22.96 5.29 -9.07
N THR A 82 -23.08 6.57 -8.68
CA THR A 82 -24.30 7.16 -8.13
C THR A 82 -25.26 7.52 -9.27
N TYR A 83 -25.71 6.51 -9.99
CA TYR A 83 -26.61 6.60 -11.14
C TYR A 83 -28.06 6.74 -10.67
N LEU A 84 -28.39 7.83 -9.96
CA LEU A 84 -29.78 8.19 -9.72
C LEU A 84 -30.18 9.28 -10.71
N VAL A 85 -30.94 8.85 -11.72
CA VAL A 85 -31.62 9.70 -12.69
C VAL A 85 -32.60 10.60 -11.92
N ALA A 86 -32.12 11.75 -11.47
CA ALA A 86 -32.94 12.85 -11.03
C ALA A 86 -32.80 13.93 -12.10
N ILE A 87 -33.81 14.00 -12.96
CA ILE A 87 -34.14 15.07 -13.92
C ILE A 87 -33.12 16.23 -13.85
N CYS A 88 -32.13 16.27 -14.76
CA CYS A 88 -31.17 17.36 -14.82
C CYS A 88 -31.90 18.63 -15.33
N ALA A 89 -32.74 19.25 -14.49
CA ALA A 89 -33.46 20.47 -14.81
C ALA A 89 -32.56 21.71 -14.63
N ILE A 90 -31.51 21.60 -13.83
CA ILE A 90 -30.53 22.65 -13.54
C ILE A 90 -29.16 21.96 -13.39
N SER A 91 -28.19 22.31 -14.23
CA SER A 91 -26.79 21.87 -14.10
C SER A 91 -25.91 23.07 -13.80
N GLU A 92 -25.28 23.07 -12.63
CA GLU A 92 -24.30 24.09 -12.22
C GLU A 92 -22.90 23.50 -12.43
N ASN A 93 -22.32 23.79 -13.60
CA ASN A 93 -20.97 23.33 -13.94
C ASN A 93 -19.96 24.42 -13.59
N ASN A 94 -18.98 24.11 -12.74
CA ASN A 94 -17.89 25.04 -12.41
C ASN A 94 -16.69 24.92 -13.37
N CYS A 95 -16.68 23.87 -14.20
CA CYS A 95 -15.65 23.60 -15.19
C CYS A 95 -16.25 22.91 -16.43
N TRP A 96 -15.59 23.08 -17.58
CA TRP A 96 -15.90 22.35 -18.82
C TRP A 96 -14.73 21.51 -19.35
N SER A 97 -13.51 21.84 -18.94
CA SER A 97 -12.29 21.14 -19.32
C SER A 97 -11.26 21.19 -18.18
N ASP A 98 -10.29 20.26 -18.20
CA ASP A 98 -9.22 20.19 -17.21
C ASP A 98 -8.39 21.48 -17.13
N LEU A 99 -8.31 22.24 -18.23
CA LEU A 99 -7.60 23.51 -18.32
C LEU A 99 -8.23 24.62 -17.46
N MET A 100 -9.50 24.46 -17.06
CA MET A 100 -10.18 25.42 -16.18
C MET A 100 -9.91 25.14 -14.71
N CYS A 101 -9.31 23.99 -14.39
CA CYS A 101 -8.98 23.58 -13.05
C CYS A 101 -7.52 23.93 -12.71
N LYS A 102 -7.19 23.92 -11.42
CA LYS A 102 -5.81 24.18 -10.97
C LYS A 102 -4.89 23.03 -11.37
N SER A 103 -3.57 23.25 -11.26
CA SER A 103 -2.60 22.17 -11.42
C SER A 103 -2.96 21.00 -10.50
N ASN A 104 -2.94 19.78 -11.03
CA ASN A 104 -3.36 18.53 -10.36
C ASN A 104 -4.87 18.42 -10.06
N GLN A 105 -5.69 19.12 -10.82
CA GLN A 105 -7.14 18.94 -10.82
C GLN A 105 -7.66 18.58 -12.20
N ARG A 106 -8.76 17.84 -12.24
CA ARG A 106 -9.47 17.52 -13.49
C ARG A 106 -10.94 17.80 -13.37
N CYS A 107 -11.55 18.13 -14.51
CA CYS A 107 -12.96 18.45 -14.59
C CYS A 107 -13.78 17.15 -14.68
N CYS A 108 -14.21 16.67 -13.53
CA CYS A 108 -14.88 15.38 -13.41
C CYS A 108 -16.40 15.54 -13.28
N ARG A 109 -17.12 14.55 -13.81
CA ARG A 109 -18.57 14.49 -13.70
C ARG A 109 -18.97 13.98 -12.32
N LYS A 110 -19.80 14.73 -11.62
CA LYS A 110 -20.45 14.35 -10.35
C LYS A 110 -21.96 14.43 -10.59
N GLY A 111 -22.59 13.29 -10.88
CA GLY A 111 -23.98 13.26 -11.35
C GLY A 111 -24.23 14.09 -12.62
N CYS A 112 -25.08 15.13 -12.54
CA CYS A 112 -25.37 16.06 -13.65
C CYS A 112 -24.36 17.22 -13.76
N ASN A 113 -23.55 17.47 -12.73
CA ASN A 113 -22.65 18.62 -12.66
C ASN A 113 -21.20 18.22 -13.01
N ARG A 114 -20.39 19.25 -13.28
CA ARG A 114 -18.94 19.15 -13.48
C ARG A 114 -18.21 19.95 -12.42
N GLU A 115 -17.28 19.29 -11.77
CA GLU A 115 -16.48 19.84 -10.69
C GLU A 115 -14.99 19.55 -10.89
N CYS A 116 -14.14 20.54 -10.60
CA CYS A 116 -12.70 20.32 -10.50
C CYS A 116 -12.39 19.48 -9.24
N ILE A 117 -11.89 18.27 -9.44
CA ILE A 117 -11.52 17.34 -8.36
C ILE A 117 -9.99 17.19 -8.35
N ASP A 118 -9.40 17.17 -7.16
CA ASP A 118 -7.98 16.87 -6.98
C ASP A 118 -7.72 15.41 -7.40
N VAL A 119 -6.85 15.24 -8.41
CA VAL A 119 -6.41 13.95 -8.93
C VAL A 119 -4.88 13.85 -8.93
#